data_AF-A0A9D6L3A6-F1
#
_entry.id   AF-A0A9D6L3A6-F1
#
_cell.length_a   1.000
_cell.length_b   1.000
_cell.length_c   1.000
_cell.angle_alpha   90.00
_cell.angle_beta   90.00
_cell.angle_gamma   90.00
#
_symmetry.space_group_name_H-M   'P 1'
#
loop_
_entity.id
_entity.type
_entity.pdbx_description
1 polymer ?
#
loop_
_entity_poly.entity_id
_entity_poly.type
_entity_poly.pdbx_seq_one_letter_code
_entity_poly.pdbx_strand_id
1 'polypeptide(L)'
;MKVVLFFVASILSVNSFAQTFPFDFWNDGKVVLESGDTIRGSVKYDLQDLLQVKHDGRLESFSARKVVFFEIFDQTYKRYRHFYSLPFSPTGGYKTPVFFEALTEGKITLLSREKIEYRTYSSPFFYYGGYSSRMILVNIYYLLRENGNIEEFNGKRNDWYDLMGNKENDVHAYVKDNKLDFDRKYDLKRIIDYYNSFYSSR
;
A
#
# COMPACT_ATOMS: atom_id res chain seq x y z
N MET A 1 -14.91 50.88 -44.97
CA MET A 1 -15.57 50.28 -43.79
C MET A 1 -14.78 49.05 -43.37
N LYS A 2 -14.15 49.09 -42.20
CA LYS A 2 -13.45 47.94 -41.59
C LYS A 2 -14.37 47.40 -40.50
N VAL A 3 -14.80 46.14 -40.61
CA VAL A 3 -15.41 45.41 -39.50
C VAL A 3 -14.40 44.34 -39.10
N VAL A 4 -13.72 44.57 -37.98
CA VAL A 4 -12.83 43.59 -37.35
C VAL A 4 -13.70 42.80 -36.38
N LEU A 5 -13.96 41.54 -36.71
CA LEU A 5 -14.63 40.59 -35.81
C LEU A 5 -13.57 40.00 -34.88
N PHE A 6 -13.56 40.42 -33.61
CA PHE A 6 -12.74 39.79 -32.57
C PHE A 6 -13.44 38.52 -32.08
N PHE A 7 -12.87 37.35 -32.39
CA PHE A 7 -13.33 36.07 -31.86
C PHE A 7 -12.63 35.83 -30.51
N VAL A 8 -13.35 36.03 -29.40
CA VAL A 8 -12.85 35.72 -28.04
C VAL A 8 -13.11 34.23 -27.78
N ALA A 9 -12.09 33.40 -27.97
CA ALA A 9 -12.11 32.00 -27.53
C ALA A 9 -11.86 31.94 -26.02
N SER A 10 -12.92 31.76 -25.24
CA SER A 10 -12.80 31.47 -23.79
C SER A 10 -12.37 30.01 -23.61
N ILE A 11 -11.14 29.82 -23.15
CA ILE A 11 -10.60 28.51 -22.77
C ILE A 11 -11.25 28.12 -21.44
N LEU A 12 -12.28 27.27 -21.50
CA LEU A 12 -12.78 26.57 -20.32
C LEU A 12 -11.76 25.49 -19.97
N SER A 13 -10.95 25.75 -18.93
CA SER A 13 -10.07 24.76 -18.34
C SER A 13 -10.91 23.69 -17.63
N VAL A 14 -11.21 22.62 -18.36
CA VAL A 14 -11.68 21.36 -17.76
C VAL A 14 -10.56 20.83 -16.88
N ASN A 15 -10.80 20.73 -15.58
CA ASN A 15 -9.90 20.05 -14.66
C ASN A 15 -9.85 18.56 -15.05
N SER A 16 -8.79 18.18 -15.75
CA SER A 16 -8.46 16.77 -15.96
C SER A 16 -8.14 16.16 -14.59
N PHE A 17 -9.04 15.31 -14.09
CA PHE A 17 -8.77 14.51 -12.90
C PHE A 17 -7.68 13.47 -13.24
N ALA A 18 -6.42 13.81 -12.95
CA ALA A 18 -5.35 12.83 -12.94
C ALA A 18 -5.57 11.86 -11.76
N GLN A 19 -5.24 10.59 -11.96
CA GLN A 19 -5.29 9.59 -10.90
C GLN A 19 -4.21 9.93 -9.86
N THR A 20 -4.62 10.03 -8.60
CA THR A 20 -3.73 10.26 -7.46
C THR A 20 -3.58 8.98 -6.64
N PHE A 21 -2.40 8.77 -6.09
CA PHE A 21 -2.08 7.60 -5.28
C PHE A 21 -1.86 7.96 -3.80
N PRO A 22 -2.02 7.02 -2.85
CA PRO A 22 -1.83 7.27 -1.42
C PRO A 22 -0.45 7.85 -1.08
N PHE A 23 0.59 7.42 -1.80
CA PHE A 23 1.96 7.91 -1.64
C PHE A 23 2.18 9.34 -2.19
N ASP A 24 1.20 9.94 -2.87
CA ASP A 24 1.31 11.33 -3.35
C ASP A 24 1.04 12.36 -2.25
N PHE A 25 0.36 11.94 -1.17
CA PHE A 25 -0.13 12.82 -0.13
C PHE A 25 0.81 12.93 1.07
N TRP A 26 0.79 14.10 1.69
CA TRP A 26 1.35 14.32 3.02
C TRP A 26 0.35 13.83 4.06
N ASN A 27 0.80 13.02 5.00
CA ASN A 27 -0.02 12.46 6.07
C ASN A 27 0.58 12.84 7.43
N ASP A 28 -0.25 13.12 8.42
CA ASP A 28 0.25 13.29 9.79
C ASP A 28 0.79 11.97 10.32
N GLY A 29 1.95 12.01 10.96
CA GLY A 29 2.64 10.79 11.35
C GLY A 29 3.81 11.00 12.29
N LYS A 30 4.48 9.89 12.60
CA LYS A 30 5.76 9.88 13.32
C LYS A 30 6.74 8.93 12.67
N VAL A 31 8.02 9.25 12.81
CA VAL A 31 9.16 8.49 12.27
C VAL A 31 10.13 8.23 13.40
N VAL A 32 10.52 6.98 13.57
CA VAL A 32 11.55 6.55 14.51
C VAL A 32 12.81 6.23 13.70
N LEU A 33 13.88 6.95 13.98
CA LEU A 33 15.15 6.82 13.27
C LEU A 33 16.03 5.72 13.90
N GLU A 34 17.01 5.25 13.13
CA GLU A 34 18.06 4.33 13.60
C GLU A 34 18.83 4.91 14.81
N SER A 35 18.98 6.23 14.89
CA SER A 35 19.61 6.93 16.02
C SER A 35 18.82 6.81 17.34
N GLY A 36 17.56 6.37 17.28
CA GLY A 36 16.61 6.39 18.40
C GLY A 36 15.75 7.65 18.45
N ASP A 37 16.03 8.66 17.62
CA ASP A 37 15.24 9.89 17.58
C ASP A 37 13.84 9.64 17.02
N THR A 38 12.85 10.38 17.52
CA THR A 38 11.48 10.35 17.00
C THR A 38 11.09 11.72 16.46
N ILE A 39 10.80 11.78 15.17
CA ILE A 39 10.31 12.98 14.49
C ILE A 39 8.80 12.87 14.33
N ARG A 40 8.06 13.92 14.69
CA ARG A 40 6.61 14.02 14.47
C ARG A 40 6.34 15.14 13.47
N GLY A 41 5.44 14.92 12.53
CA GLY A 41 5.11 15.92 11.52
C GLY A 41 4.37 15.34 10.33
N SER A 42 4.39 16.06 9.22
CA SER A 42 3.82 15.57 7.98
C SER A 42 4.82 14.66 7.27
N VAL A 43 4.41 13.42 7.04
CA VAL A 43 5.20 12.34 6.47
C VAL A 43 4.67 12.01 5.08
N LYS A 44 5.58 11.82 4.13
CA LYS A 44 5.30 11.32 2.78
C LYS A 44 6.29 10.21 2.46
N TYR A 45 5.81 9.06 2.04
CA TYR A 45 6.66 7.95 1.58
C TYR A 45 6.47 7.77 0.07
N ASP A 46 7.44 7.18 -0.61
CA ASP A 46 7.31 6.76 -2.00
C ASP A 46 7.47 5.25 -2.18
N LEU A 47 7.33 4.78 -3.42
CA LEU A 47 7.47 3.38 -3.78
C LEU A 47 8.93 2.91 -3.89
N GLN A 48 9.90 3.82 -3.73
CA GLN A 48 11.35 3.59 -3.86
C GLN A 48 12.06 3.60 -2.50
N ASP A 49 11.31 3.39 -1.41
CA ASP A 49 11.84 3.33 -0.04
C ASP A 49 12.48 4.65 0.45
N LEU A 50 11.95 5.79 -0.02
CA LEU A 50 12.27 7.14 0.47
C LEU A 50 11.14 7.66 1.36
N LEU A 51 11.52 8.25 2.49
CA LEU A 51 10.61 8.90 3.44
C LEU A 51 10.97 10.37 3.59
N GLN A 52 10.02 11.25 3.30
CA GLN A 52 10.16 12.69 3.48
C GLN A 52 9.35 13.15 4.70
N VAL A 53 9.94 14.00 5.54
CA VAL A 53 9.30 14.49 6.76
C VAL A 53 9.40 16.00 6.84
N LYS A 54 8.26 16.64 7.06
CA LYS A 54 8.17 18.07 7.36
C LYS A 54 7.91 18.28 8.85
N HIS A 55 8.81 18.96 9.53
CA HIS A 55 8.68 19.34 10.94
C HIS A 55 9.49 20.62 11.20
N ASP A 56 9.05 21.47 12.13
CA ASP A 56 9.80 22.66 12.57
C ASP A 56 10.32 23.57 11.42
N GLY A 57 9.54 23.69 10.33
CA GLY A 57 9.91 24.46 9.14
C GLY A 57 11.00 23.82 8.27
N ARG A 58 11.44 22.60 8.59
CA ARG A 58 12.43 21.80 7.85
C ARG A 58 11.75 20.72 7.02
N LEU A 59 12.42 20.34 5.92
CA LEU A 59 12.08 19.19 5.09
C LEU A 59 13.30 18.27 5.05
N GLU A 60 13.15 17.08 5.61
CA GLU A 60 14.22 16.07 5.67
C GLU A 60 13.81 14.83 4.88
N SER A 61 14.78 14.09 4.36
CA SER A 61 14.56 12.87 3.58
C SER A 61 15.45 11.75 4.10
N PHE A 62 14.84 10.59 4.33
CA PHE A 62 15.48 9.42 4.91
C PHE A 62 15.24 8.21 4.01
N SER A 63 16.28 7.39 3.83
CA SER A 63 16.10 6.05 3.26
C SER A 63 15.67 5.07 4.34
N ALA A 64 15.18 3.90 3.94
CA ALA A 64 14.88 2.79 4.87
C ALA A 64 16.07 2.34 5.74
N ARG A 65 17.32 2.69 5.41
CA ARG A 65 18.48 2.43 6.29
C ARG A 65 18.51 3.30 7.54
N LYS A 66 17.93 4.50 7.48
CA LYS A 66 17.95 5.48 8.58
C LYS A 66 16.67 5.51 9.40
N VAL A 67 15.65 4.78 8.95
CA VAL A 67 14.35 4.69 9.61
C VAL A 67 14.20 3.28 10.15
N VAL A 68 13.73 3.13 11.38
CA VAL A 68 13.35 1.84 11.96
C VAL A 68 11.87 1.57 11.69
N PHE A 69 11.05 2.59 11.95
CA PHE A 69 9.61 2.53 11.89
C PHE A 69 9.03 3.89 11.54
N PHE A 70 7.90 3.91 10.85
CA PHE A 70 7.06 5.10 10.76
C PHE A 70 5.58 4.71 10.73
N GLU A 71 4.74 5.65 11.16
CA GLU A 71 3.30 5.54 10.99
C GLU A 71 2.75 6.79 10.33
N ILE A 72 1.69 6.61 9.56
CA ILE A 72 0.93 7.69 8.96
C ILE A 72 -0.55 7.47 9.22
N PHE A 73 -1.30 8.56 9.40
CA PHE A 73 -2.74 8.52 9.35
C PHE A 73 -3.21 8.71 7.90
N ASP A 74 -3.62 7.61 7.27
CA ASP A 74 -4.14 7.61 5.91
C ASP A 74 -5.52 8.26 5.88
N GLN A 75 -5.60 9.44 5.26
CA GLN A 75 -6.82 10.22 5.17
C GLN A 75 -7.89 9.59 4.27
N THR A 76 -7.50 8.72 3.33
CA THR A 76 -8.40 8.04 2.39
C THR A 76 -9.17 6.94 3.12
N TYR A 77 -8.45 6.14 3.91
CA TYR A 77 -9.02 4.99 4.62
C TYR A 77 -9.31 5.24 6.10
N LYS A 78 -9.06 6.47 6.58
CA LYS A 78 -9.27 6.96 7.96
C LYS A 78 -8.69 6.03 9.01
N ARG A 79 -7.42 5.64 8.84
CA ARG A 79 -6.74 4.69 9.71
C ARG A 79 -5.24 4.94 9.78
N TYR A 80 -4.62 4.47 10.85
CA TYR A 80 -3.17 4.39 10.92
C TYR A 80 -2.64 3.25 10.06
N ARG A 81 -1.55 3.53 9.36
CA ARG A 81 -0.74 2.55 8.63
C ARG A 81 0.63 2.54 9.27
N HIS A 82 1.14 1.35 9.54
CA HIS A 82 2.39 1.12 10.26
C HIS A 82 3.39 0.51 9.30
N PHE A 83 4.59 1.08 9.26
CA PHE A 83 5.64 0.67 8.35
C PHE A 83 6.93 0.38 9.10
N TYR A 84 7.60 -0.69 8.70
CA TYR A 84 8.88 -1.10 9.26
C TYR A 84 9.93 -1.21 8.17
N SER A 85 11.16 -0.83 8.51
CA SER A 85 12.32 -1.09 7.66
C SER A 85 12.85 -2.49 7.94
N LEU A 86 12.68 -3.40 6.99
CA LEU A 86 13.09 -4.80 7.14
C LEU A 86 14.09 -5.20 6.05
N PRO A 87 15.09 -6.04 6.37
CA PRO A 87 16.07 -6.50 5.39
C PRO A 87 15.42 -7.46 4.39
N PHE A 88 15.38 -7.06 3.12
CA PHE A 88 14.79 -7.85 2.04
C PHE A 88 15.62 -7.75 0.75
N SER A 89 15.53 -8.79 -0.09
CA SER A 89 16.14 -8.81 -1.42
C SER A 89 15.17 -9.51 -2.38
N PRO A 90 14.62 -8.83 -3.40
CA PRO A 90 13.73 -9.44 -4.37
C PRO A 90 14.38 -10.60 -5.15
N THR A 91 15.70 -10.54 -5.35
CA THR A 91 16.46 -11.47 -6.20
C THR A 91 17.33 -12.45 -5.41
N GLY A 92 17.13 -12.58 -4.09
CA GLY A 92 17.84 -13.54 -3.24
C GLY A 92 19.31 -13.20 -2.95
N GLY A 93 19.73 -11.96 -3.22
CA GLY A 93 21.09 -11.47 -2.97
C GLY A 93 21.25 -10.78 -1.61
N TYR A 94 22.14 -9.78 -1.58
CA TYR A 94 22.34 -8.95 -0.38
C TYR A 94 21.02 -8.27 0.02
N LYS A 95 20.60 -8.49 1.27
CA LYS A 95 19.40 -7.89 1.82
C LYS A 95 19.68 -6.44 2.24
N THR A 96 18.86 -5.52 1.76
CA THR A 96 18.88 -4.12 2.18
C THR A 96 17.59 -3.79 2.93
N PRO A 97 17.62 -2.88 3.91
CA PRO A 97 16.40 -2.37 4.51
C PRO A 97 15.50 -1.76 3.42
N VAL A 98 14.23 -2.16 3.41
CA VAL A 98 13.15 -1.60 2.58
C VAL A 98 11.91 -1.43 3.46
N PHE A 99 10.98 -0.57 3.04
CA PHE A 99 9.75 -0.36 3.80
C PHE A 99 8.71 -1.43 3.49
N PHE A 100 8.15 -2.00 4.55
CA PHE A 100 6.95 -2.84 4.51
C PHE A 100 5.85 -2.21 5.36
N GLU A 101 4.63 -2.14 4.83
CA GLU A 101 3.45 -1.92 5.66
C GLU A 101 3.14 -3.22 6.42
N ALA A 102 3.09 -3.16 7.75
CA ALA A 102 2.61 -4.27 8.56
C ALA A 102 1.08 -4.22 8.61
N LEU A 103 0.44 -5.23 8.01
CA LEU A 103 -1.02 -5.34 8.01
C LEU A 103 -1.51 -6.01 9.29
N THR A 104 -0.86 -7.11 9.71
CA THR A 104 -1.18 -7.79 10.96
C THR A 104 0.00 -8.64 11.42
N GLU A 105 0.07 -8.82 12.73
CA GLU A 105 1.04 -9.66 13.41
C GLU A 105 0.28 -10.79 14.14
N GLY A 106 0.89 -11.96 14.27
CA GLY A 106 0.28 -13.14 14.87
C GLY A 106 0.82 -14.43 14.27
N LYS A 107 0.01 -15.50 14.27
CA LYS A 107 0.42 -16.79 13.70
C LYS A 107 0.78 -16.67 12.22
N ILE A 108 0.04 -15.84 11.49
CA ILE A 108 0.44 -15.29 10.20
C ILE A 108 0.78 -13.82 10.42
N THR A 109 2.04 -13.46 10.21
CA THR A 109 2.45 -12.06 10.12
C THR A 109 2.46 -11.63 8.66
N LEU A 110 1.52 -10.74 8.32
CA LEU A 110 1.26 -10.29 6.96
C LEU A 110 1.82 -8.88 6.76
N LEU A 111 2.72 -8.78 5.79
CA LEU A 111 3.31 -7.53 5.32
C LEU A 111 2.80 -7.21 3.90
N SER A 112 2.84 -5.94 3.52
CA SER A 112 2.55 -5.52 2.15
C SER A 112 3.47 -4.42 1.65
N ARG A 113 3.68 -4.41 0.34
CA ARG A 113 4.29 -3.29 -0.41
C ARG A 113 3.37 -2.89 -1.56
N GLU A 114 3.45 -1.64 -1.96
CA GLU A 114 2.67 -1.11 -3.08
C GLU A 114 3.55 -1.04 -4.34
N LYS A 115 2.96 -1.30 -5.51
CA LYS A 115 3.58 -1.04 -6.80
C LYS A 115 2.55 -0.47 -7.78
N ILE A 116 3.07 0.20 -8.80
CA ILE A 116 2.27 0.64 -9.93
C ILE A 116 2.30 -0.45 -11.02
N GLU A 117 1.13 -0.81 -11.53
CA GLU A 117 0.99 -1.64 -12.74
C GLU A 117 0.20 -0.88 -13.82
N TYR A 118 0.51 -1.17 -15.08
CA TYR A 118 -0.28 -0.72 -16.22
C TYR A 118 -1.21 -1.85 -16.66
N ARG A 119 -2.52 -1.60 -16.61
CA ARG A 119 -3.53 -2.53 -17.12
C ARG A 119 -4.17 -2.00 -18.38
N THR A 120 -4.13 -2.83 -19.41
CA THR A 120 -4.72 -2.53 -20.71
C THR A 120 -6.13 -3.08 -20.77
N TYR A 121 -7.10 -2.20 -21.04
CA TYR A 121 -8.49 -2.56 -21.24
C TYR A 121 -8.88 -2.34 -22.70
N SER A 122 -9.62 -3.28 -23.28
CA SER A 122 -10.29 -3.05 -24.55
C SER A 122 -11.38 -2.00 -24.34
N SER A 123 -11.33 -0.91 -25.10
CA SER A 123 -12.34 0.14 -25.04
C SER A 123 -13.35 -0.08 -26.17
N PRO A 124 -14.63 -0.34 -25.84
CA PRO A 124 -15.69 -0.48 -26.84
C PRO A 124 -15.95 0.83 -27.62
N PHE A 125 -15.43 1.96 -27.13
CA PHE A 125 -15.70 3.30 -27.69
C PHE A 125 -14.90 3.62 -28.94
N PHE A 126 -13.91 2.81 -29.32
CA PHE A 126 -13.14 3.01 -30.55
C PHE A 126 -13.58 1.99 -31.61
N TYR A 127 -14.10 2.49 -32.72
CA TYR A 127 -14.59 1.71 -33.87
C TYR A 127 -13.50 0.81 -34.50
N TYR A 128 -12.23 1.05 -34.17
CA TYR A 128 -11.05 0.27 -34.60
C TYR A 128 -10.25 -0.31 -33.41
N GLY A 129 -10.93 -0.84 -32.38
CA GLY A 129 -10.27 -1.64 -31.34
C GLY A 129 -9.18 -0.87 -30.56
N GLY A 130 -9.58 0.25 -29.95
CA GLY A 130 -8.67 1.05 -29.14
C GLY A 130 -8.41 0.40 -27.78
N TYR A 131 -7.13 0.32 -27.42
CA TYR A 131 -6.70 -0.10 -26.09
C TYR A 131 -6.52 1.14 -25.20
N SER A 132 -7.13 1.14 -24.03
CA SER A 132 -6.84 2.14 -22.99
C SER A 132 -5.96 1.51 -21.92
N SER A 133 -4.78 2.09 -21.70
CA SER A 133 -3.92 1.69 -20.57
C SER A 133 -4.26 2.57 -19.37
N ARG A 134 -4.46 1.95 -18.22
CA ARG A 134 -4.68 2.63 -16.94
C ARG A 134 -3.61 2.21 -15.96
N MET A 135 -3.09 3.19 -15.25
CA MET A 135 -2.21 2.97 -14.11
C MET A 135 -3.06 2.50 -12.93
N ILE A 136 -2.60 1.51 -12.18
CA ILE A 136 -3.28 1.07 -10.97
C ILE A 136 -2.27 0.80 -9.87
N LEU A 137 -2.70 1.03 -8.62
CA LEU A 137 -1.93 0.63 -7.45
C LEU A 137 -2.27 -0.82 -7.11
N VAL A 138 -1.24 -1.66 -6.98
CA VAL A 138 -1.36 -3.06 -6.62
C VAL A 138 -0.60 -3.30 -5.32
N ASN A 139 -1.17 -4.13 -4.44
CA ASN A 139 -0.51 -4.58 -3.23
C ASN A 139 0.16 -5.92 -3.49
N ILE A 140 1.44 -6.01 -3.13
CA ILE A 140 2.20 -7.25 -3.09
C ILE A 140 2.26 -7.69 -1.63
N TYR A 141 1.89 -8.93 -1.36
CA TYR A 141 1.83 -9.47 -0.01
C TYR A 141 3.07 -10.30 0.30
N TYR A 142 3.49 -10.26 1.55
CA TYR A 142 4.63 -11.01 2.04
C TYR A 142 4.31 -11.63 3.40
N LEU A 143 4.78 -12.85 3.61
CA LEU A 143 4.68 -13.56 4.89
C LEU A 143 6.00 -13.42 5.63
N LEU A 144 5.96 -12.85 6.82
CA LEU A 144 7.09 -12.89 7.75
C LEU A 144 7.00 -14.16 8.59
N ARG A 145 7.96 -15.05 8.42
CA ARG A 145 8.09 -16.31 9.16
C ARG A 145 8.74 -16.08 10.52
N GLU A 146 8.51 -17.00 11.45
CA GLU A 146 9.09 -16.97 12.81
C GLU A 146 10.62 -16.94 12.80
N ASN A 147 11.27 -17.49 11.76
CA ASN A 147 12.72 -17.44 11.58
C ASN A 147 13.25 -16.12 10.99
N GLY A 148 12.38 -15.11 10.79
CA GLY A 148 12.74 -13.82 10.20
C GLY A 148 12.79 -13.81 8.67
N ASN A 149 12.48 -14.92 7.99
CA ASN A 149 12.39 -14.92 6.53
C ASN A 149 11.12 -14.21 6.05
N ILE A 150 11.28 -13.36 5.05
CA ILE A 150 10.19 -12.67 4.36
C ILE A 150 10.03 -13.33 2.99
N GLU A 151 8.86 -13.91 2.75
CA GLU A 151 8.53 -14.63 1.52
C GLU A 151 7.40 -13.91 0.80
N GLU A 152 7.57 -13.62 -0.49
CA GLU A 152 6.47 -13.08 -1.30
C GLU A 152 5.35 -14.11 -1.44
N PHE A 153 4.12 -13.66 -1.24
CA PHE A 153 2.93 -14.50 -1.33
C PHE A 153 2.01 -14.01 -2.45
N ASN A 154 2.04 -14.74 -3.57
CA ASN A 154 1.21 -14.51 -4.74
C ASN A 154 0.06 -15.53 -4.85
N GLY A 155 -0.30 -16.15 -3.72
CA GLY A 155 -1.34 -17.17 -3.66
C GLY A 155 -2.74 -16.60 -3.93
N LYS A 156 -3.61 -17.45 -4.47
CA LYS A 156 -5.04 -17.22 -4.64
C LYS A 156 -5.77 -17.51 -3.33
N ARG A 157 -7.09 -17.32 -3.34
CA ARG A 157 -7.98 -17.61 -2.21
C ARG A 157 -7.73 -18.98 -1.56
N ASN A 158 -7.57 -20.05 -2.35
CA ASN A 158 -7.38 -21.39 -1.79
C ASN A 158 -6.02 -21.53 -1.08
N ASP A 159 -4.96 -20.91 -1.62
CA ASP A 159 -3.63 -20.95 -1.00
C ASP A 159 -3.65 -20.26 0.38
N TRP A 160 -4.49 -19.22 0.56
CA TRP A 160 -4.68 -18.62 1.88
C TRP A 160 -5.36 -19.57 2.87
N TYR A 161 -6.36 -20.33 2.41
CA TYR A 161 -7.02 -21.33 3.25
C TYR A 161 -6.08 -22.48 3.61
N ASP A 162 -5.24 -22.92 2.68
CA ASP A 162 -4.22 -23.94 2.94
C ASP A 162 -3.27 -23.52 4.06
N LEU A 163 -2.89 -22.23 4.12
CA LEU A 163 -2.08 -21.68 5.22
C LEU A 163 -2.79 -21.68 6.59
N MET A 164 -4.12 -21.68 6.60
CA MET A 164 -4.92 -21.65 7.83
C MET A 164 -5.19 -23.05 8.39
N GLY A 165 -4.95 -24.10 7.60
CA GLY A 165 -5.01 -25.50 8.01
C GLY A 165 -6.32 -25.83 8.72
N ASN A 166 -6.23 -26.29 9.98
CA ASN A 166 -7.39 -26.76 10.75
C ASN A 166 -8.41 -25.66 11.11
N LYS A 167 -8.11 -24.39 10.85
CA LYS A 167 -9.04 -23.26 11.06
C LYS A 167 -9.69 -22.76 9.76
N GLU A 168 -9.42 -23.40 8.63
CA GLU A 168 -10.00 -23.04 7.33
C GLU A 168 -11.52 -22.88 7.40
N ASN A 169 -12.25 -23.87 7.93
CA ASN A 169 -13.71 -23.85 7.97
C ASN A 169 -14.27 -22.67 8.77
N ASP A 170 -13.65 -22.35 9.92
CA ASP A 170 -14.03 -21.22 10.76
C ASP A 170 -13.80 -19.89 10.04
N VAL A 171 -12.66 -19.76 9.36
CA VAL A 171 -12.32 -18.54 8.59
C VAL A 171 -13.23 -18.41 7.37
N HIS A 172 -13.53 -19.50 6.67
CA HIS A 172 -14.43 -19.51 5.52
C HIS A 172 -15.83 -19.03 5.91
N ALA A 173 -16.37 -19.48 7.05
CA ALA A 173 -17.64 -18.98 7.57
C ALA A 173 -17.58 -17.46 7.85
N TYR A 174 -16.53 -17.00 8.54
CA TYR A 174 -16.33 -15.58 8.83
C TYR A 174 -16.24 -14.71 7.57
N VAL A 175 -15.50 -15.16 6.55
CA VAL A 175 -15.38 -14.49 5.24
C VAL A 175 -16.76 -14.32 4.59
N LYS A 176 -17.56 -15.38 4.58
CA LYS A 176 -18.89 -15.40 3.98
C LYS A 176 -19.85 -14.46 4.70
N ASP A 177 -19.91 -14.57 6.03
CA ASP A 177 -20.86 -13.79 6.86
C ASP A 177 -20.56 -12.29 6.79
N ASN A 178 -19.28 -11.93 6.69
CA ASN A 178 -18.83 -10.54 6.61
C ASN A 178 -18.65 -10.03 5.17
N LYS A 179 -18.91 -10.86 4.15
CA LYS A 179 -18.73 -10.56 2.72
C LYS A 179 -17.33 -10.00 2.41
N LEU A 180 -16.31 -10.66 2.96
CA LEU A 180 -14.92 -10.25 2.81
C LEU A 180 -14.32 -10.78 1.51
N ASP A 181 -13.36 -10.04 0.97
CA ASP A 181 -12.64 -10.41 -0.24
C ASP A 181 -11.13 -10.47 -0.01
N PHE A 182 -10.50 -11.56 -0.41
CA PHE A 182 -9.05 -11.76 -0.31
C PHE A 182 -8.27 -10.79 -1.20
N ASP A 183 -8.89 -10.27 -2.26
CA ASP A 183 -8.24 -9.31 -3.16
C ASP A 183 -8.23 -7.88 -2.60
N ARG A 184 -9.09 -7.58 -1.60
CA ARG A 184 -9.15 -6.25 -0.96
C ARG A 184 -8.22 -6.21 0.26
N LYS A 185 -7.15 -5.41 0.21
CA LYS A 185 -6.12 -5.28 1.26
C LYS A 185 -6.65 -5.33 2.70
N TYR A 186 -7.64 -4.49 3.00
CA TYR A 186 -8.16 -4.38 4.36
C TYR A 186 -9.15 -5.46 4.75
N ASP A 187 -9.79 -6.12 3.78
CA ASP A 187 -10.56 -7.32 4.04
C ASP A 187 -9.63 -8.50 4.30
N LEU A 188 -8.59 -8.67 3.47
CA LEU A 188 -7.55 -9.67 3.71
C LEU A 188 -6.93 -9.51 5.10
N LYS A 189 -6.60 -8.28 5.50
CA LYS A 189 -6.16 -7.98 6.87
C LYS A 189 -7.17 -8.51 7.90
N ARG A 190 -8.47 -8.19 7.76
CA ARG A 190 -9.51 -8.65 8.70
C ARG A 190 -9.67 -10.18 8.72
N ILE A 191 -9.49 -10.84 7.58
CA ILE A 191 -9.53 -12.31 7.48
C ILE A 191 -8.36 -12.90 8.29
N ILE A 192 -7.15 -12.36 8.10
CA ILE A 192 -5.94 -12.84 8.76
C ILE A 192 -5.98 -12.49 10.25
N ASP A 193 -6.46 -11.31 10.64
CA ASP A 193 -6.69 -10.92 12.04
C ASP A 193 -7.61 -11.94 12.74
N TYR A 194 -8.70 -12.34 12.09
CA TYR A 194 -9.63 -13.33 12.63
C TYR A 194 -8.96 -14.70 12.80
N TYR A 195 -8.19 -15.15 11.81
CA TYR A 195 -7.38 -16.37 11.94
C TYR A 195 -6.37 -16.27 13.09
N ASN A 196 -5.64 -15.16 13.20
CA ASN A 196 -4.65 -14.92 14.25
C ASN A 196 -5.27 -14.90 15.66
N SER A 197 -6.55 -14.54 15.77
CA SER A 197 -7.27 -14.53 17.05
C SER A 197 -7.39 -15.92 17.70
N PHE A 198 -7.29 -17.01 16.93
CA PHE A 198 -7.29 -18.38 17.47
C PHE A 198 -6.01 -18.73 18.25
N TYR A 199 -4.95 -17.94 18.09
CA TYR A 199 -3.62 -18.21 18.67
C TYR A 199 -3.15 -17.10 19.60
N SER A 200 -3.86 -15.97 19.66
CA SER A 200 -3.57 -14.90 20.61
C SER A 200 -4.10 -15.28 21.99
N SER A 201 -3.24 -15.91 22.80
CA SER A 201 -3.49 -16.05 24.25
C SER A 201 -3.53 -14.65 24.86
N ARG A 202 -4.57 -14.34 25.64
CA ARG A 202 -4.58 -13.19 26.56
C ARG A 202 -3.45 -13.29 27.57
#